data_AF-A0AAJ4B9N9-F1
#
_entry.id   AF-A0AAJ4B9N9-F1
#
_cell.length_a   1.000
_cell.length_b   1.000
_cell.length_c   1.000
_cell.angle_alpha   90.00
_cell.angle_beta   90.00
_cell.angle_gamma   90.00
#
_symmetry.space_group_name_H-M   'P 1'
#
loop_
_entity.id
_entity.type
_entity.pdbx_description
1 polymer ?
#
loop_
_entity_poly.entity_id
_entity_poly.type
_entity_poly.pdbx_seq_one_letter_code
_entity_poly.pdbx_strand_id
1 'polypeptide(L)' 'MKHLRTLNLAIERFLSRFSRTQFLCAAIALTALNFVLDYTFAAYTSLYLSMLSGWLFAMGFVRFRSEP' A
#
# COMPACT_ATOMS: atom_id res chain seq x y z
N MET A 1 -6.05 24.39 -7.12
CA MET A 1 -5.57 23.25 -7.95
C MET A 1 -4.05 23.06 -7.98
N LYS A 2 -3.20 24.11 -7.85
CA LYS A 2 -1.73 23.95 -7.90
C LYS A 2 -1.17 23.02 -6.80
N HIS A 3 -1.66 23.10 -5.58
CA HIS A 3 -1.20 22.28 -4.44
C HIS A 3 -1.48 20.78 -4.59
N LEU A 4 -2.64 20.40 -5.14
CA LEU A 4 -2.99 19.00 -5.40
C LEU A 4 -2.06 18.39 -6.46
N ARG A 5 -1.68 19.20 -7.46
CA ARG A 5 -0.79 18.77 -8.55
C ARG A 5 0.64 18.55 -8.04
N THR A 6 1.13 19.40 -7.14
CA THR A 6 2.44 19.21 -6.48
C THR A 6 2.47 17.99 -5.58
N LEU A 7 1.37 17.70 -4.87
CA LEU A 7 1.25 16.49 -4.06
C LEU A 7 1.27 15.23 -4.94
N ASN A 8 0.53 15.23 -6.05
CA ASN A 8 0.51 14.08 -6.95
C ASN A 8 1.89 13.77 -7.54
N LEU A 9 2.63 14.80 -7.97
CA LEU A 9 4.00 14.64 -8.48
C LEU A 9 4.98 14.14 -7.41
N ALA A 10 4.83 14.58 -6.15
CA ALA A 10 5.64 14.10 -5.05
C ALA A 10 5.34 12.63 -4.73
N ILE A 11 4.05 12.25 -4.75
CA ILE A 11 3.59 10.87 -4.55
C ILE A 11 4.10 9.96 -5.67
N GLU A 12 3.98 10.37 -6.93
CA GLU A 12 4.50 9.59 -8.07
C GLU A 12 6.01 9.39 -7.97
N ARG A 13 6.78 10.43 -7.63
CA ARG A 13 8.24 10.32 -7.41
C ARG A 13 8.62 9.41 -6.24
N PHE A 14 7.80 9.38 -5.19
CA PHE A 14 8.03 8.51 -4.06
C PHE A 14 7.72 7.06 -4.43
N LEU A 15 6.58 6.81 -5.06
CA LEU A 15 6.12 5.49 -5.45
C LEU A 15 6.95 4.89 -6.60
N SER A 16 7.54 5.71 -7.47
CA SER A 16 8.45 5.24 -8.54
C SER A 16 9.76 4.65 -8.01
N ARG A 17 10.12 4.89 -6.74
CA ARG A 17 11.31 4.29 -6.11
C ARG A 17 11.09 2.85 -5.67
N PHE A 18 9.84 2.42 -5.51
CA PHE A 18 9.49 1.10 -5.02
C PHE A 18 9.13 0.18 -6.19
N SER A 19 9.64 -1.05 -6.15
CA SER A 19 9.29 -2.05 -7.16
C SER A 19 7.91 -2.64 -6.88
N ARG A 20 7.23 -3.13 -7.92
CA ARG A 20 5.95 -3.86 -7.78
C ARG A 20 6.07 -5.05 -6.84
N THR A 21 7.22 -5.72 -6.84
CA THR A 21 7.51 -6.84 -5.93
C THR A 21 7.58 -6.40 -4.47
N GLN A 22 8.10 -5.20 -4.17
CA GLN A 22 8.12 -4.67 -2.81
C GLN A 22 6.71 -4.35 -2.29
N PHE A 23 5.85 -3.77 -3.13
CA PHE A 23 4.44 -3.54 -2.78
C PHE A 23 3.69 -4.85 -2.53
N LEU A 24 3.91 -5.86 -3.38
CA LEU A 24 3.28 -7.16 -3.24
C LEU A 24 3.77 -7.89 -1.98
N CYS A 25 5.08 -7.86 -1.70
CA CYS A 25 5.63 -8.39 -0.45
C CYS A 25 5.06 -7.67 0.78
N ALA A 26 4.94 -6.34 0.75
CA ALA A 26 4.36 -5.57 1.85
C ALA A 26 2.88 -5.91 2.07
N ALA A 27 2.11 -6.09 0.99
CA ALA A 27 0.71 -6.51 1.07
C ALA A 27 0.56 -7.91 1.70
N ILE A 28 1.40 -8.86 1.30
CA ILE A 28 1.42 -10.21 1.89
C ILE A 28 1.78 -10.15 3.37
N ALA A 29 2.85 -9.43 3.72
CA ALA A 29 3.32 -9.31 5.10
C ALA A 29 2.24 -8.69 6.02
N LEU A 30 1.57 -7.63 5.57
CA LEU A 30 0.49 -6.99 6.33
C LEU A 30 -0.75 -7.88 6.44
N THR A 31 -1.07 -8.65 5.40
CA THR A 31 -2.20 -9.59 5.45
C THR A 31 -1.91 -10.72 6.44
N ALA A 32 -0.69 -11.27 6.43
CA ALA A 32 -0.25 -12.27 7.40
C ALA A 32 -0.26 -11.72 8.83
N LEU A 33 0.25 -10.49 9.02
CA LEU A 33 0.24 -9.83 10.33
C LEU A 33 -1.18 -9.57 10.82
N ASN A 34 -2.09 -9.15 9.94
CA ASN A 34 -3.50 -8.95 10.28
C ASN A 34 -4.15 -10.27 10.74
N PHE A 35 -3.86 -11.37 10.05
CA PHE A 35 -4.33 -12.71 10.42
C PHE A 35 -3.77 -13.17 11.77
N VAL A 36 -2.48 -12.94 12.02
CA VAL A 36 -1.85 -13.27 13.31
C VAL A 36 -2.48 -12.48 14.45
N LEU A 37 -2.78 -11.18 14.25
CA LEU A 37 -3.42 -10.35 15.27
C LEU A 37 -4.85 -10.80 15.56
N ASP A 38 -5.63 -11.13 14.52
CA ASP A 38 -6.98 -11.70 14.65
C ASP A 38 -6.95 -13.02 15.44
N TYR A 39 -5.97 -13.89 15.14
CA TYR A 39 -5.78 -15.15 15.87
C TYR A 39 -5.35 -14.96 17.34
N THR A 40 -4.51 -13.95 17.62
CA THR A 40 -3.92 -13.76 18.96
C THR A 40 -4.84 -12.96 19.89
N PHE A 41 -5.66 -12.07 19.35
CA PHE A 41 -6.48 -11.15 20.13
C PHE A 41 -7.97 -11.32 19.81
N ALA A 42 -8.73 -11.88 20.76
CA ALA A 42 -10.14 -12.25 20.58
C ALA A 42 -11.11 -11.08 20.24
N ALA A 43 -10.68 -9.83 20.36
CA ALA A 43 -11.47 -8.63 20.01
C ALA A 43 -10.81 -7.78 18.91
N TYR A 44 -9.82 -8.32 18.21
CA TYR A 44 -9.11 -7.60 17.18
C TYR A 44 -9.86 -7.64 15.86
N THR A 45 -10.47 -6.52 15.48
CA THR A 45 -11.06 -6.33 14.16
C THR A 45 -10.54 -5.04 13.54
N SER A 46 -9.44 -5.14 12.79
CA SER A 46 -8.85 -3.98 12.12
C SER A 46 -9.22 -3.93 10.64
N LEU A 47 -10.35 -3.29 10.34
CA LEU A 47 -10.73 -2.95 8.96
C LEU A 47 -9.63 -2.13 8.27
N TYR A 48 -8.95 -1.27 9.03
CA TYR A 48 -7.86 -0.42 8.54
C TYR A 48 -6.68 -1.22 7.99
N LEU A 49 -6.24 -2.30 8.67
CA LEU A 49 -5.14 -3.12 8.17
C LEU A 49 -5.51 -3.86 6.89
N SER A 50 -6.74 -4.38 6.81
CA SER A 50 -7.27 -5.02 5.59
C SER A 50 -7.36 -4.04 4.42
N MET A 51 -7.81 -2.80 4.65
CA MET A 51 -7.86 -1.77 3.61
C MET A 51 -6.45 -1.37 3.15
N LEU A 52 -5.49 -1.29 4.08
CA LEU A 52 -4.11 -0.92 3.76
C LEU A 52 -3.38 -2.03 3.00
N SER A 53 -3.61 -3.30 3.33
CA SER A 53 -3.06 -4.43 2.56
C SER A 53 -3.65 -4.48 1.15
N GLY A 54 -4.96 -4.26 1.00
CA GLY A 54 -5.63 -4.17 -0.30
C GLY A 54 -5.11 -3.01 -1.16
N TRP A 55 -4.86 -1.85 -0.54
CA TRP A 55 -4.25 -0.71 -1.23
C TRP A 55 -2.83 -1.02 -1.71
N LEU A 56 -1.98 -1.61 -0.87
CA LEU A 56 -0.63 -2.02 -1.28
C LEU A 56 -0.64 -3.07 -2.40
N PHE A 57 -1.58 -4.02 -2.34
CA PHE A 57 -1.75 -5.01 -3.39
C PHE A 57 -2.12 -4.34 -4.72
N ALA A 58 -3.08 -3.40 -4.71
CA ALA A 58 -3.47 -2.64 -5.89
C ALA A 58 -2.30 -1.82 -6.46
N MET A 59 -1.50 -1.17 -5.59
CA MET A 59 -0.30 -0.42 -6.01
C MET A 59 0.75 -1.29 -6.70
N GLY A 60 0.77 -2.60 -6.44
CA GLY A 60 1.60 -3.56 -7.19
C GLY A 60 1.20 -3.71 -8.67
N PHE A 61 -0.05 -3.42 -9.03
CA PHE A 61 -0.56 -3.50 -10.41
C PHE A 61 -0.66 -2.13 -11.10
N VAL A 62 -0.65 -1.04 -10.34
CA VAL A 62 -0.66 0.31 -10.88
C VAL A 62 0.65 0.57 -11.64
N ARG A 63 0.53 1.00 -12.90
CA ARG A 63 1.66 1.50 -13.69
C ARG A 63 1.94 2.94 -13.26
N PHE A 64 2.87 3.12 -12.33
CA PHE A 64 3.46 4.44 -12.10
C PHE A 64 4.30 4.80 -13.34
N ARG A 65 3.78 5.70 -14.19
CA ARG A 65 4.57 6.28 -15.28
C ARG A 65 5.63 7.17 -14.64
N SER A 66 6.86 6.69 -14.62
CA SER A 66 8.03 7.56 -14.57
C SER A 66 8.46 7.84 -16.01
N GLU A 67 7.70 8.63 -16.74
CA GLU A 67 8.17 9.15 -18.03
C GLU A 67 8.06 10.68 -18.03
N PRO A 68 9.16 11.41 -18.35
CA PRO A 68 9.09 12.82 -18.70
C PRO A 68 8.29 13.05 -19.99
#